data_AF-A0A6J4REJ0-F1
#
_entry.id   AF-A0A6J4REJ0-F1
#
_cell.length_a   1.000
_cell.length_b   1.000
_cell.length_c   1.000
_cell.angle_alpha   90.00
_cell.angle_beta   90.00
_cell.angle_gamma   90.00
#
_symmetry.space_group_name_H-M   'P 1'
#
loop_
_entity.id
_entity.type
_entity.pdbx_description
1 polymer ?
#
loop_
_entity_poly.entity_id
_entity_poly.type
_entity_poly.pdbx_seq_one_letter_code
_entity_poly.pdbx_strand_id
1 'polypeptide(L)' 'MDERDLILLESAVTAIDEAAAAVVTEVERDRLGEATLARLSTVEAELRRSRIALEKIIQEERR' A
#
# COMPACT_ATOMS: atom_id res chain seq x y z
N MET A 1 -17.29 -11.22 7.91
CA MET A 1 -17.39 -10.81 6.50
C MET A 1 -17.98 -11.93 5.67
N ASP A 2 -18.51 -11.65 4.48
CA ASP A 2 -18.76 -12.71 3.49
C ASP A 2 -17.50 -12.97 2.63
N GLU A 3 -17.53 -14.02 1.81
CA GLU A 3 -16.40 -14.39 0.93
C GLU A 3 -16.07 -13.30 -0.09
N ARG A 4 -17.07 -12.55 -0.55
CA ARG A 4 -16.89 -11.47 -1.52
C ARG A 4 -16.15 -10.30 -0.88
N ASP A 5 -16.48 -9.97 0.35
CA ASP A 5 -15.78 -8.95 1.12
C ASP A 5 -14.30 -9.33 1.31
N LEU A 6 -14.00 -10.59 1.62
CA LEU A 6 -12.62 -11.08 1.79
C LEU A 6 -11.82 -10.94 0.49
N ILE A 7 -12.41 -11.31 -0.65
CA ILE A 7 -11.81 -11.15 -1.99
C ILE A 7 -11.52 -9.67 -2.29
N LEU A 8 -12.42 -8.75 -1.90
CA LEU A 8 -12.21 -7.32 -2.08
C LEU A 8 -11.05 -6.80 -1.22
N LEU A 9 -10.93 -7.26 0.03
CA LEU A 9 -9.80 -6.88 0.88
C LEU A 9 -8.48 -7.42 0.33
N GLU A 10 -8.44 -8.65 -0.15
CA GLU A 10 -7.25 -9.22 -0.79
C GLU A 10 -6.84 -8.44 -2.04
N SER A 11 -7.83 -8.06 -2.87
CA SER A 11 -7.61 -7.22 -4.05
C SER A 11 -7.07 -5.84 -3.66
N ALA A 12 -7.56 -5.27 -2.56
CA ALA A 12 -7.07 -4.00 -2.03
C ALA A 12 -5.62 -4.11 -1.51
N VAL A 13 -5.20 -5.24 -0.93
CA VAL A 13 -3.79 -5.48 -0.58
C VAL A 13 -2.92 -5.42 -1.84
N THR A 14 -3.30 -6.10 -2.91
CA THR A 14 -2.56 -6.07 -4.18
C THR A 14 -2.47 -4.66 -4.75
N ALA A 15 -3.58 -3.90 -4.74
CA ALA A 15 -3.59 -2.53 -5.23
C ALA A 15 -2.66 -1.60 -4.42
N ILE A 16 -2.56 -1.81 -3.10
CA ILE A 16 -1.63 -1.06 -2.23
C ILE A 16 -0.18 -1.42 -2.57
N ASP A 17 0.12 -2.70 -2.82
CA ASP A 17 1.46 -3.15 -3.20
C ASP A 17 1.89 -2.55 -4.55
N GLU A 18 0.98 -2.51 -5.54
CA GLU A 18 1.22 -1.86 -6.84
C GLU A 18 1.48 -0.35 -6.69
N ALA A 19 0.67 0.34 -5.87
CA ALA A 19 0.86 1.75 -5.59
C ALA A 19 2.21 2.03 -4.91
N ALA A 20 2.62 1.20 -3.95
CA ALA A 20 3.90 1.34 -3.27
C ALA A 20 5.07 1.13 -4.23
N ALA A 21 5.00 0.12 -5.11
CA ALA A 21 6.02 -0.13 -6.13
C ALA A 21 6.14 1.04 -7.13
N ALA A 22 5.03 1.65 -7.52
CA ALA A 22 5.04 2.84 -8.37
C ALA A 22 5.71 4.04 -7.69
N VAL A 23 5.46 4.25 -6.39
CA VAL A 23 6.12 5.32 -5.62
C VAL A 23 7.63 5.12 -5.55
N VAL A 24 8.08 3.89 -5.25
CA VAL A 24 9.52 3.55 -5.22
C VAL A 24 10.16 3.80 -6.58
N THR A 25 9.53 3.33 -7.65
CA THR A 25 10.01 3.55 -9.03
C THR A 25 10.16 5.04 -9.36
N GLU A 26 9.23 5.87 -8.90
CA GLU A 26 9.29 7.32 -9.16
C GLU A 26 10.36 8.02 -8.33
N VAL A 27 10.59 7.58 -7.09
CA VAL A 27 11.71 8.05 -6.24
C VAL A 27 13.06 7.72 -6.88
N GLU A 28 13.21 6.52 -7.46
CA GLU A 28 14.45 6.08 -8.12
C GLU A 28 14.79 6.84 -9.40
N ARG A 29 13.82 7.55 -10.01
CA ARG A 29 14.02 8.24 -11.30
C ARG A 29 14.89 9.50 -11.25
N ASP A 30 15.40 9.91 -10.07
CA ASP A 30 16.35 11.01 -9.83
C ASP A 30 16.03 12.35 -10.51
N ARG A 31 14.74 12.58 -10.81
CA ARG A 31 14.23 13.80 -11.46
C ARG A 31 13.42 14.67 -10.49
N LEU A 32 13.36 14.29 -9.23
CA LEU A 32 12.47 14.86 -8.24
C LEU A 32 13.23 15.79 -7.31
N GLY A 33 12.64 16.94 -6.99
CA GLY A 33 13.14 17.82 -5.94
C GLY A 33 12.91 17.24 -4.54
N GLU A 34 13.67 17.74 -3.57
CA GLU A 34 13.65 17.29 -2.16
C GLU A 34 12.24 17.28 -1.54
N ALA A 35 11.44 18.33 -1.78
CA ALA A 35 10.07 18.41 -1.27
C ALA A 35 9.16 17.30 -1.84
N THR A 36 9.35 16.93 -3.12
CA THR A 36 8.60 15.84 -3.75
C THR A 36 9.05 14.50 -3.23
N LEU A 37 10.36 14.29 -3.05
CA LEU A 37 10.91 13.08 -2.44
C LEU A 37 10.38 12.85 -1.03
N ALA A 38 10.41 13.88 -0.18
CA ALA A 38 9.87 13.79 1.19
C ALA A 38 8.38 13.42 1.21
N ARG A 39 7.60 13.97 0.27
CA ARG A 39 6.18 13.66 0.13
C ARG A 39 5.97 12.22 -0.32
N LEU A 40 6.72 11.76 -1.31
CA LEU A 40 6.65 10.37 -1.79
C LEU A 40 7.07 9.37 -0.71
N SER A 41 8.13 9.63 0.05
CA SER A 41 8.52 8.78 1.19
C SER A 41 7.43 8.72 2.27
N THR A 42 6.71 9.83 2.50
CA THR A 42 5.57 9.86 3.42
C THR A 42 4.44 8.97 2.90
N VAL A 43 4.09 9.09 1.60
CA VAL A 43 3.06 8.28 0.95
C VAL A 43 3.43 6.79 0.96
N GLU A 44 4.68 6.44 0.67
CA GLU A 44 5.18 5.05 0.74
C GLU A 44 4.97 4.47 2.15
N ALA A 45 5.31 5.24 3.18
CA ALA A 45 5.14 4.82 4.57
C ALA A 45 3.66 4.64 4.94
N GLU A 46 2.77 5.49 4.43
CA GLU A 46 1.31 5.39 4.62
C GLU A 46 0.72 4.16 3.92
N LEU A 47 1.14 3.88 2.68
CA LEU A 47 0.74 2.69 1.94
C LEU A 47 1.15 1.41 2.67
N ARG A 48 2.40 1.34 3.15
CA ARG A 48 2.89 0.19 3.95
C ARG A 48 2.10 -0.01 5.24
N ARG A 49 1.79 1.08 5.96
CA ARG A 49 0.96 0.99 7.17
C ARG A 49 -0.45 0.48 6.86
N SER A 50 -1.05 0.99 5.78
CA SER A 50 -2.39 0.60 5.33
C SER A 50 -2.43 -0.88 4.94
N ARG A 51 -1.41 -1.36 4.21
CA ARG A 51 -1.23 -2.77 3.86
C ARG A 51 -1.23 -3.67 5.10
N ILE A 52 -0.39 -3.34 6.09
CA ILE A 52 -0.27 -4.14 7.33
C ILE A 52 -1.60 -4.16 8.11
N ALA A 53 -2.29 -3.02 8.19
CA ALA A 53 -3.59 -2.95 8.85
C ALA A 53 -4.62 -3.84 8.16
N LEU A 54 -4.65 -3.81 6.82
CA LEU A 54 -5.55 -4.62 6.01
C LEU A 54 -5.26 -6.11 6.12
N GLU A 55 -3.98 -6.51 6.11
CA GLU A 55 -3.59 -7.91 6.33
C GLU A 55 -4.04 -8.44 7.70
N LYS A 56 -3.97 -7.61 8.76
CA LYS A 56 -4.47 -8.00 10.09
C LYS A 56 -5.97 -8.27 10.07
N ILE A 57 -6.75 -7.40 9.41
CA ILE A 57 -8.20 -7.59 9.27
C ILE A 57 -8.49 -8.91 8.54
N ILE A 58 -7.81 -9.17 7.42
CA ILE A 58 -7.97 -10.42 6.66
C ILE A 58 -7.64 -11.66 7.52
N GLN A 59 -6.55 -11.59 8.30
CA GLN A 59 -6.15 -12.69 9.18
C GLN A 59 -7.14 -12.93 10.32
N GLU A 60 -7.72 -11.86 10.87
CA GLU A 60 -8.74 -11.94 11.91
C GLU A 60 -10.05 -12.56 11.38
N GLU A 61 -10.48 -12.18 10.18
CA GLU A 61 -11.71 -12.72 9.56
C GLU A 61 -11.57 -14.18 9.09
N ARG A 62 -10.34 -14.68 8.89
CA ARG A 62 -10.06 -16.07 8.50
C ARG A 62 -9.96 -17.04 9.71
N ARG A 63 -10.02 -16.54 10.94
CA ARG A 63 -9.99 -17.35 12.17
C ARG A 63 -11.38 -17.74 12.63
#